data_AF-H2YAA5-F1
#
_entry.id   AF-H2YAA5-F1
#
_cell.length_a   1.000
_cell.length_b   1.000
_cell.length_c   1.000
_cell.angle_alpha   90.00
_cell.angle_beta   90.00
_cell.angle_gamma   90.00
#
_symmetry.space_group_name_H-M   'P 1'
#
loop_
_entity.id
_entity.type
_entity.pdbx_description
1 polymer ?
#
loop_
_entity_poly.entity_id
_entity_poly.type
_entity_poly.pdbx_seq_one_letter_code
_entity_poly.pdbx_strand_id
1 'polypeptide(L)'
;ISYRRSKQPTLYRYSGVARFTTGCVGANNKNLPICNTYNSSQVKEVVTGSEIVLVTLGTGVGIEAEGRDRSSMDLPGKQLEMLKDVVKFASGPVIVLLFNAGPLDVRWPMDNVAAVIACHFSAQMTGAGIMKVITGQ
;
A
#
# COMPACT_ATOMS: atom_id res chain seq x y z
N ILE A 1 -4.31 -17.87 -33.09
CA ILE A 1 -3.92 -17.07 -31.89
C ILE A 1 -5.20 -16.80 -31.11
N SER A 2 -5.42 -17.56 -30.03
CA SER A 2 -6.64 -17.50 -29.22
C SER A 2 -6.44 -16.45 -28.12
N TYR A 3 -7.22 -15.36 -28.14
CA TYR A 3 -7.35 -14.47 -26.99
C TYR A 3 -8.84 -14.33 -26.66
N ARG A 4 -9.30 -15.16 -25.73
CA ARG A 4 -10.65 -15.15 -25.17
C ARG A 4 -10.58 -14.65 -23.72
N ARG A 5 -11.09 -13.45 -23.47
CA ARG A 5 -12.22 -13.15 -22.57
C ARG A 5 -12.31 -11.64 -22.37
N SER A 6 -13.26 -11.03 -23.08
CA SER A 6 -13.84 -9.75 -22.69
C SER A 6 -14.40 -9.88 -21.26
N LYS A 7 -13.70 -9.34 -20.25
CA LYS A 7 -14.34 -9.05 -18.97
C LYS A 7 -15.28 -7.88 -19.21
N GLN A 8 -16.58 -8.10 -19.06
CA GLN A 8 -17.56 -7.03 -19.04
C GLN A 8 -17.20 -6.02 -17.93
N PRO A 9 -17.56 -4.73 -18.07
CA PRO A 9 -17.39 -3.77 -16.98
C PRO A 9 -18.33 -4.15 -15.82
N THR A 10 -17.76 -4.75 -14.76
CA THR A 10 -18.49 -5.05 -13.53
C THR A 10 -18.46 -3.84 -12.61
N LEU A 11 -19.62 -3.28 -12.30
CA LEU A 11 -19.78 -2.24 -11.29
C LEU A 11 -19.67 -2.87 -9.90
N TYR A 12 -18.61 -2.51 -9.15
CA TYR A 12 -18.45 -2.92 -7.75
C TYR A 12 -19.08 -1.87 -6.85
N ARG A 13 -20.12 -2.26 -6.09
CA ARG A 13 -20.64 -1.46 -4.98
C ARG A 13 -20.03 -1.98 -3.69
N TYR A 14 -19.17 -1.21 -3.05
CA TYR A 14 -18.66 -1.56 -1.73
C TYR A 14 -19.79 -1.48 -0.69
N SER A 15 -20.17 -2.60 -0.09
CA SER A 15 -21.13 -2.66 1.03
C SER A 15 -20.62 -3.50 2.21
N GLY A 16 -19.29 -3.67 2.31
CA GLY A 16 -18.64 -4.55 3.28
C GLY A 16 -18.13 -3.85 4.53
N VAL A 17 -17.66 -4.67 5.49
CA VAL A 17 -16.98 -4.21 6.70
C VAL A 17 -15.50 -3.99 6.39
N ALA A 18 -14.98 -2.79 6.67
CA ALA A 18 -13.56 -2.51 6.58
C ALA A 18 -12.83 -3.10 7.80
N ARG A 19 -11.76 -3.86 7.56
CA ARG A 19 -10.85 -4.36 8.60
C ARG A 19 -9.53 -3.63 8.46
N PHE A 20 -9.04 -3.09 9.57
CA PHE A 20 -7.77 -2.38 9.63
C PHE A 20 -6.84 -3.13 10.56
N THR A 21 -5.57 -3.22 10.19
CA THR A 21 -4.52 -3.69 11.08
C THR A 21 -3.36 -2.72 11.05
N THR A 22 -2.64 -2.61 12.16
CA THR A 22 -1.33 -1.97 12.15
C THR A 22 -0.39 -2.81 11.30
N GLY A 23 0.09 -2.25 10.18
CA GLY A 23 1.09 -2.92 9.34
C GLY A 23 2.46 -2.88 10.00
N CYS A 24 3.20 -1.82 9.71
CA CYS A 24 4.54 -1.59 10.23
C CYS A 24 4.54 -0.90 11.61
N VAL A 25 5.42 -1.35 12.50
CA VAL A 25 5.69 -0.72 13.80
C VAL A 25 7.16 -0.27 13.84
N GLY A 26 7.39 0.95 14.33
CA GLY A 26 8.73 1.52 14.54
C GLY A 26 9.07 1.66 16.02
N ALA A 27 10.36 1.71 16.35
CA ALA A 27 10.87 1.52 17.71
C ALA A 27 10.96 2.78 18.60
N ASN A 28 10.50 3.95 18.15
CA ASN A 28 10.73 5.17 18.90
C ASN A 28 9.67 6.25 18.67
N ASN A 29 9.12 6.68 19.80
CA ASN A 29 7.98 7.57 20.03
C ASN A 29 8.35 9.05 19.73
N LYS A 30 9.34 9.27 18.87
CA LYS A 30 9.83 10.59 18.45
C LYS A 30 10.07 10.57 16.94
N ASN A 31 9.02 10.97 16.22
CA ASN A 31 9.06 11.42 14.82
C ASN A 31 9.26 10.39 13.71
N LEU A 32 8.36 9.39 13.69
CA LEU A 32 7.85 8.62 12.53
C LEU A 32 8.52 7.26 12.29
N PRO A 33 7.72 6.17 12.27
CA PRO A 33 8.25 4.82 12.28
C PRO A 33 8.82 4.41 10.91
N ILE A 34 10.14 4.22 10.83
CA ILE A 34 10.74 3.30 9.87
C ILE A 34 10.20 1.90 10.21
N CYS A 35 9.79 1.13 9.19
CA CYS A 35 9.20 -0.19 9.39
C CYS A 35 10.26 -1.19 9.89
N ASN A 36 10.44 -1.30 11.20
CA ASN A 36 11.42 -2.22 11.79
C ASN A 36 10.83 -3.62 11.96
N THR A 37 9.56 -3.69 12.33
CA THR A 37 8.84 -4.94 12.55
C THR A 37 7.40 -4.83 12.02
N TYR A 38 6.82 -5.98 11.71
CA TYR A 38 5.40 -6.14 11.41
C TYR A 38 4.97 -7.53 11.88
N ASN A 39 3.69 -7.73 12.13
CA ASN A 39 3.16 -9.02 12.55
C ASN A 39 2.51 -9.74 11.36
N SER A 40 3.23 -10.70 10.78
CA SER A 40 2.77 -11.47 9.62
C SER A 40 1.46 -12.24 9.89
N SER A 41 1.24 -12.72 11.12
CA SER A 41 -0.02 -13.38 11.49
C SER A 41 -1.21 -12.43 11.45
N GLN A 42 -1.05 -11.19 11.93
CA GLN A 42 -2.10 -10.16 11.84
C GLN A 42 -2.35 -9.72 10.40
N VAL A 43 -1.30 -9.65 9.58
CA VAL A 43 -1.45 -9.40 8.13
C VAL A 43 -2.30 -10.51 7.51
N LYS A 44 -1.98 -11.78 7.75
CA LYS A 44 -2.75 -12.92 7.23
C LYS A 44 -4.22 -12.83 7.64
N GLU A 45 -4.49 -12.57 8.91
CA GLU A 45 -5.85 -12.48 9.45
C GLU A 45 -6.68 -11.41 8.74
N VAL A 46 -6.11 -10.21 8.52
CA VAL A 46 -6.86 -9.09 7.95
C VAL A 46 -7.11 -9.24 6.45
N VAL A 47 -6.17 -9.85 5.72
CA VAL A 47 -6.24 -9.92 4.24
C VAL A 47 -6.94 -11.18 3.74
N THR A 48 -7.01 -12.24 4.53
CA THR A 48 -7.66 -13.50 4.14
C THR A 48 -9.16 -13.26 3.95
N GLY A 49 -9.71 -13.64 2.80
CA GLY A 49 -11.13 -13.47 2.49
C GLY A 49 -11.56 -12.03 2.19
N SER A 50 -10.62 -11.09 2.09
CA SER A 50 -10.92 -9.72 1.68
C SER A 50 -11.09 -9.64 0.15
N GLU A 51 -12.16 -8.96 -0.29
CA GLU A 51 -12.47 -8.76 -1.72
C GLU A 51 -11.46 -7.83 -2.40
N ILE A 52 -10.97 -6.82 -1.67
CA ILE A 52 -9.96 -5.86 -2.12
C ILE A 52 -9.07 -5.58 -0.91
N VAL A 53 -7.76 -5.50 -1.13
CA VAL A 53 -6.79 -5.12 -0.09
C VAL A 53 -6.10 -3.83 -0.50
N LEU A 54 -6.23 -2.80 0.33
CA LEU A 54 -5.48 -1.54 0.18
C LEU A 54 -4.28 -1.58 1.13
N VAL A 55 -3.08 -1.41 0.59
CA VAL A 55 -1.83 -1.38 1.37
C VAL A 55 -1.20 -0.01 1.24
N THR A 56 -1.02 0.70 2.35
CA THR A 56 -0.33 1.99 2.36
C THR A 56 1.16 1.78 2.62
N LEU A 57 2.01 2.24 1.70
CA LEU A 57 3.47 2.14 1.77
C LEU A 57 4.10 3.50 1.45
N GLY A 58 5.39 3.64 1.73
CA GLY A 58 6.19 4.79 1.32
C GLY A 58 7.05 5.36 2.43
N THR A 59 7.23 6.67 2.40
CA THR A 59 8.10 7.44 3.28
C THR A 59 7.28 8.36 4.19
N GLY A 60 7.95 9.23 4.94
CA GLY A 60 7.35 10.27 5.75
C GLY A 60 8.41 11.25 6.23
N VAL A 61 8.05 12.23 7.06
CA VAL A 61 8.98 13.30 7.46
C VAL A 61 10.15 12.84 8.36
N GLY A 62 10.16 11.57 8.79
CA GLY A 62 11.31 10.93 9.42
C GLY A 62 12.39 10.48 8.42
N ILE A 63 12.04 10.35 7.15
CA ILE A 63 12.90 9.84 6.07
C ILE A 63 13.20 10.95 5.05
N GLU A 64 12.19 11.72 4.64
CA GLU A 64 12.32 12.81 3.68
C GLU A 64 12.29 14.15 4.41
N ALA A 65 13.43 14.85 4.44
CA ALA A 65 13.57 16.15 5.08
C ALA A 65 14.70 16.96 4.42
N GLU A 66 14.65 18.29 4.53
CA GLU A 66 15.71 19.17 4.05
C GLU A 66 17.05 18.84 4.74
N GLY A 67 18.14 18.83 3.96
CA GLY A 67 19.46 18.45 4.46
C GLY A 67 19.58 16.95 4.81
N ARG A 68 18.61 16.13 4.42
CA ARG A 68 18.62 14.68 4.61
C ARG A 68 18.33 13.96 3.30
N ASP A 69 19.40 13.67 2.59
CA ASP A 69 19.33 12.82 1.40
C ASP A 69 19.23 11.35 1.77
N ARG A 70 18.52 10.59 0.95
CA ARG A 70 18.44 9.13 1.05
C ARG A 70 19.61 8.50 0.30
N SER A 71 20.19 7.46 0.88
CA SER A 71 21.24 6.66 0.24
C SER A 71 20.69 5.52 -0.65
N SER A 72 19.39 5.22 -0.53
CA SER A 72 18.70 4.21 -1.35
C SER A 72 17.29 4.67 -1.71
N MET A 73 16.79 4.17 -2.83
CA MET A 73 15.41 4.31 -3.27
C MET A 73 14.50 3.16 -2.79
N ASP A 74 15.02 2.17 -2.07
CA ASP A 74 14.23 1.03 -1.61
C ASP A 74 13.07 1.45 -0.69
N LEU A 75 12.02 0.62 -0.66
CA LEU A 75 10.95 0.77 0.34
C LEU A 75 11.55 0.71 1.76
N PRO A 76 11.24 1.68 2.65
CA PRO A 76 11.91 1.76 3.93
C PRO A 76 11.65 0.57 4.86
N GLY A 77 12.72 -0.03 5.37
CA GLY A 77 12.66 -1.13 6.34
C GLY A 77 11.96 -2.36 5.76
N LYS A 78 11.07 -2.96 6.55
CA LYS A 78 10.36 -4.22 6.22
C LYS A 78 9.10 -4.04 5.38
N GLN A 79 8.89 -2.88 4.78
CA GLN A 79 7.68 -2.59 3.99
C GLN A 79 7.52 -3.54 2.80
N LEU A 80 8.60 -3.84 2.08
CA LEU A 80 8.54 -4.78 0.95
C LEU A 80 8.24 -6.21 1.40
N GLU A 81 8.76 -6.63 2.55
CA GLU A 81 8.51 -7.95 3.15
C GLU A 81 7.06 -8.08 3.60
N MET A 82 6.53 -7.03 4.25
CA MET A 82 5.11 -6.95 4.61
C MET A 82 4.21 -7.01 3.38
N LEU A 83 4.57 -6.31 2.30
CA LEU A 83 3.80 -6.37 1.04
C LEU A 83 3.83 -7.77 0.41
N LYS A 84 4.97 -8.46 0.44
CA LYS A 84 5.08 -9.86 0.00
C LYS A 84 4.13 -10.77 0.77
N ASP A 85 4.04 -10.60 2.09
CA ASP A 85 3.10 -11.34 2.92
C ASP A 85 1.64 -10.99 2.62
N VAL A 86 1.33 -9.70 2.39
CA VAL A 86 -0.01 -9.30 1.93
C VAL A 86 -0.38 -10.00 0.63
N VAL A 87 0.47 -9.93 -0.39
CA VAL A 87 0.22 -10.57 -1.70
C VAL A 87 0.09 -12.10 -1.55
N LYS A 88 0.88 -12.71 -0.68
CA LYS A 88 0.83 -14.15 -0.40
C LYS A 88 -0.49 -14.60 0.24
N PHE A 89 -1.05 -13.81 1.14
CA PHE A 89 -2.25 -14.18 1.91
C PHE A 89 -3.55 -13.62 1.34
N ALA A 90 -3.49 -12.55 0.54
CA ALA A 90 -4.67 -11.92 -0.04
C ALA A 90 -5.41 -12.87 -0.99
N SER A 91 -6.74 -12.88 -0.87
CA SER A 91 -7.61 -13.62 -1.80
C SER A 91 -8.08 -12.76 -2.98
N GLY A 92 -8.15 -11.44 -2.78
CA GLY A 92 -8.55 -10.45 -3.78
C GLY A 92 -7.38 -9.61 -4.32
N PRO A 93 -7.63 -8.71 -5.29
CA PRO A 93 -6.64 -7.76 -5.79
C PRO A 93 -6.03 -6.92 -4.65
N VAL A 94 -4.71 -6.80 -4.68
CA VAL A 94 -3.94 -5.91 -3.81
C VAL A 94 -3.68 -4.62 -4.56
N ILE A 95 -4.00 -3.48 -3.96
CA ILE A 95 -3.72 -2.14 -4.47
C ILE A 95 -2.77 -1.45 -3.50
N VAL A 96 -1.65 -0.96 -4.00
CA VAL A 96 -0.67 -0.21 -3.21
C VAL A 96 -0.96 1.29 -3.34
N LEU A 97 -1.12 1.96 -2.20
CA LEU A 97 -1.16 3.41 -2.08
C LEU A 97 0.23 3.89 -1.63
N LEU A 98 0.94 4.59 -2.50
CA LEU A 98 2.33 4.98 -2.29
C LEU A 98 2.43 6.46 -1.86
N PHE A 99 2.93 6.69 -0.65
CA PHE A 99 3.08 8.02 -0.06
C PHE A 99 4.56 8.40 0.02
N ASN A 100 5.02 9.22 -0.93
CA ASN A 100 6.41 9.63 -1.04
C ASN A 100 6.53 10.94 -1.83
N ALA A 101 7.50 11.80 -1.49
CA ALA A 101 7.83 12.98 -2.30
C ALA A 101 8.92 12.67 -3.32
N GLY A 102 9.91 11.86 -2.97
CA GLY A 102 10.97 11.43 -3.88
C GLY A 102 10.76 10.01 -4.43
N PRO A 103 11.48 9.60 -5.49
CA PRO A 103 11.27 8.29 -6.11
C PRO A 103 11.56 7.13 -5.15
N LEU A 104 10.88 6.00 -5.38
CA LEU A 104 11.05 4.74 -4.67
C LEU A 104 11.15 3.59 -5.68
N ASP A 105 11.86 2.52 -5.32
CA ASP A 105 11.88 1.29 -6.10
C ASP A 105 10.55 0.55 -5.93
N VAL A 106 9.77 0.56 -7.01
CA VAL A 106 8.46 -0.07 -7.08
C VAL A 106 8.41 -1.22 -8.09
N ARG A 107 9.56 -1.71 -8.57
CA ARG A 107 9.61 -2.81 -9.57
C ARG A 107 8.87 -4.06 -9.09
N TRP A 108 9.16 -4.51 -7.87
CA TRP A 108 8.48 -5.69 -7.31
C TRP A 108 6.97 -5.48 -7.15
N PRO A 109 6.47 -4.38 -6.55
CA PRO A 109 5.03 -4.07 -6.57
C PRO A 109 4.41 -4.11 -7.96
N MET A 110 5.04 -3.47 -8.96
CA MET A 110 4.50 -3.38 -10.33
C MET A 110 4.25 -4.76 -10.97
N ASP A 111 5.03 -5.77 -10.62
CA ASP A 111 4.89 -7.13 -11.15
C ASP A 111 3.92 -8.02 -10.33
N ASN A 112 3.59 -7.64 -9.09
CA ASN A 112 2.94 -8.54 -8.12
C ASN A 112 1.62 -8.01 -7.54
N VAL A 113 1.24 -6.76 -7.81
CA VAL A 113 -0.01 -6.15 -7.34
C VAL A 113 -0.91 -5.73 -8.49
N ALA A 114 -2.20 -5.54 -8.21
CA ALA A 114 -3.17 -5.17 -9.24
C ALA A 114 -3.01 -3.71 -9.71
N ALA A 115 -2.61 -2.82 -8.80
CA ALA A 115 -2.35 -1.42 -9.11
C ALA A 115 -1.43 -0.77 -8.05
N VAL A 116 -0.64 0.21 -8.49
CA VAL A 116 0.13 1.12 -7.63
C VAL A 116 -0.36 2.54 -7.90
N ILE A 117 -0.83 3.23 -6.86
CA ILE A 117 -1.32 4.61 -6.93
C ILE A 117 -0.31 5.50 -6.20
N ALA A 118 0.30 6.44 -6.93
CA ALA A 118 1.14 7.47 -6.33
C ALA A 118 0.25 8.54 -5.68
N CYS A 119 0.26 8.60 -4.35
CA CYS A 119 -0.59 9.51 -3.55
C CYS A 119 0.13 10.79 -3.13
N HIS A 120 1.48 10.79 -3.15
CA HIS A 120 2.31 11.84 -2.59
C HIS A 120 1.87 12.24 -1.16
N PHE A 121 2.08 13.48 -0.74
CA PHE A 121 1.63 13.98 0.57
C PHE A 121 0.54 15.04 0.40
N SER A 122 -0.71 14.60 0.24
CA SER A 122 -1.85 15.45 -0.16
C SER A 122 -2.64 16.10 0.99
N ALA A 123 -1.95 16.45 2.08
CA ALA A 123 -2.51 17.12 3.27
C ALA A 123 -3.85 16.52 3.76
N GLN A 124 -4.76 17.36 4.27
CA GLN A 124 -5.95 16.95 5.03
C GLN A 124 -7.00 16.19 4.20
N MET A 125 -7.06 16.42 2.89
CA MET A 125 -8.09 15.84 2.02
C MET A 125 -7.66 14.54 1.33
N THR A 126 -6.46 14.03 1.63
CA THR A 126 -5.87 12.87 0.95
C THR A 126 -6.80 11.66 0.93
N GLY A 127 -7.40 11.29 2.07
CA GLY A 127 -8.27 10.12 2.16
C GLY A 127 -9.51 10.23 1.27
N ALA A 128 -10.16 11.39 1.26
CA ALA A 128 -11.33 11.64 0.42
C ALA A 128 -10.96 11.68 -1.08
N GLY A 129 -9.81 12.27 -1.42
CA GLY A 129 -9.31 12.31 -2.79
C GLY A 129 -8.99 10.91 -3.34
N ILE A 130 -8.26 10.10 -2.56
CA ILE A 130 -7.95 8.71 -2.93
C ILE A 130 -9.24 7.89 -3.09
N MET A 131 -10.20 8.06 -2.19
CA MET A 131 -11.48 7.36 -2.29
C MET A 131 -12.18 7.66 -3.62
N LYS A 132 -12.26 8.93 -4.01
CA LYS A 132 -12.86 9.34 -5.29
C LYS A 132 -12.15 8.73 -6.50
N VAL A 133 -10.81 8.68 -6.48
CA VAL A 133 -10.03 8.05 -7.54
C VAL A 133 -10.35 6.55 -7.64
N ILE A 134 -10.41 5.85 -6.50
CA ILE A 134 -10.69 4.41 -6.47
C ILE A 134 -12.13 4.10 -6.91
N THR A 135 -13.11 4.97 -6.61
CA THR A 135 -14.51 4.79 -7.04
C THR A 135 -14.86 5.42 -8.37
N GLY A 136 -13.96 6.18 -8.98
CA GLY A 136 -14.22 6.90 -10.23
C GLY A 136 -15.23 8.04 -10.10
N GLN A 137 -15.21 8.76 -8.97
CA GLN A 137 -16.05 9.95 -8.71
C GLN A 137 -15.38 11.26 -9.10
#